data_AF-A0A1F8M6H1-F1
#
_entry.id   AF-A0A1F8M6H1-F1
#
_cell.length_a   1.000
_cell.length_b   1.000
_cell.length_c   1.000
_cell.angle_alpha   90.00
_cell.angle_beta   90.00
_cell.angle_gamma   90.00
#
_symmetry.space_group_name_H-M   'P 1'
#
loop_
_entity.id
_entity.type
_entity.pdbx_description
1 polymer ?
#
loop_
_entity_poly.entity_id
_entity_poly.type
_entity_poly.pdbx_seq_one_letter_code
_entity_poly.pdbx_strand_id
1 'polypeptide(L)'
;MNKIVILGVLFLALVGIGASAVLFNQTYLPAVYKQSTLTPTQTQTPTRTSTPTVTPTQTPTPTPTLVLEPVLFPNGDFEQGPNIWEESSSNDWELILQYNYGLPDDRPPYDGDWAAWLGGETDEISWIQQVIQVPFDLPYMSYWYWIDSEDNCGYDVAMVLVNGEVADFYWLCVDNNTSGWVQRVVDLSAYAGSLVSIQIRTECDWVFYSYLFIDHVAFQSNHLVSNLPHENNPDLDTNSLRREIIHK
;
A
#
# COMPACT_ATOMS: atom_id res chain seq x y z
N MET A 1 -45.61 20.17 -18.01
CA MET A 1 -46.63 19.10 -18.15
C MET A 1 -45.99 17.80 -17.71
N ASN A 2 -46.64 17.13 -16.73
CA ASN A 2 -46.60 15.74 -16.26
C ASN A 2 -45.24 15.05 -16.03
N LYS A 3 -44.80 14.66 -14.81
CA LYS A 3 -45.36 13.91 -13.66
C LYS A 3 -44.95 12.41 -13.63
N ILE A 4 -44.23 12.05 -12.55
CA ILE A 4 -44.34 10.81 -11.71
C ILE A 4 -43.69 9.55 -12.34
N VAL A 5 -42.89 8.72 -11.65
CA VAL A 5 -43.22 7.85 -10.50
C VAL A 5 -41.98 7.52 -9.62
N ILE A 6 -42.14 7.72 -8.31
CA ILE A 6 -41.39 7.11 -7.20
C ILE A 6 -41.97 5.72 -6.95
N LEU A 7 -41.16 4.67 -6.71
CA LEU A 7 -41.57 3.58 -5.84
C LEU A 7 -40.37 3.00 -5.08
N GLY A 8 -40.35 3.21 -3.77
CA GLY A 8 -39.45 2.54 -2.85
C GLY A 8 -40.04 1.21 -2.37
N VAL A 9 -39.18 0.34 -1.84
CA VAL A 9 -39.58 -0.75 -0.97
C VAL A 9 -38.64 -0.76 0.23
N LEU A 10 -39.20 -0.49 1.39
CA LEU A 10 -38.61 -0.50 2.72
C LEU A 10 -39.45 -1.46 3.58
N PHE A 11 -38.79 -2.03 4.60
CA PHE A 11 -39.31 -2.82 5.75
C PHE A 11 -39.56 -4.32 5.49
N LEU A 12 -39.34 -5.24 6.44
CA LEU A 12 -39.25 -5.14 7.91
C LEU A 12 -38.50 -6.39 8.42
N ALA A 13 -37.54 -6.21 9.34
CA ALA A 13 -36.98 -7.30 10.13
C ALA A 13 -37.97 -7.70 11.23
N LEU A 14 -38.22 -8.99 11.41
CA LEU A 14 -39.01 -9.53 12.52
C LEU A 14 -38.11 -10.36 13.44
N VAL A 15 -37.86 -9.78 14.61
CA VAL A 15 -37.29 -10.44 15.80
C VAL A 15 -38.38 -11.30 16.43
N GLY A 16 -38.13 -12.61 16.56
CA GLY A 16 -38.97 -13.53 17.32
C GLY A 16 -38.22 -14.05 18.53
N ILE A 17 -38.44 -13.43 19.69
CA ILE A 17 -38.02 -13.94 21.00
C ILE A 17 -39.12 -14.88 21.50
N GLY A 18 -38.75 -16.11 21.86
CA GLY A 18 -39.63 -17.08 22.51
C GLY A 18 -38.84 -17.90 23.53
N ALA A 19 -38.77 -17.40 24.77
CA ALA A 19 -38.31 -18.17 25.92
C ALA A 19 -39.46 -19.02 26.46
N SER A 20 -39.26 -20.33 26.54
CA SER A 20 -40.16 -21.23 27.27
C SER A 20 -39.36 -21.91 28.38
N ALA A 21 -39.60 -21.46 29.61
CA ALA A 21 -39.10 -22.11 30.82
C ALA A 21 -39.91 -23.39 31.08
N VAL A 22 -39.23 -24.53 31.14
CA VAL A 22 -39.85 -25.80 31.55
C VAL A 22 -39.72 -25.92 33.07
N LEU A 23 -40.86 -25.84 33.76
CA LEU A 23 -41.00 -26.10 35.18
C LEU A 23 -40.98 -27.62 35.41
N PHE A 24 -39.90 -28.15 35.98
CA PHE A 24 -39.88 -29.54 36.45
C PHE A 24 -40.36 -29.61 37.90
N ASN A 25 -41.47 -30.32 38.08
CA ASN A 25 -42.13 -30.55 39.36
C ASN A 25 -41.33 -31.59 40.17
N GLN A 26 -40.90 -31.23 41.39
CA GLN A 26 -40.13 -32.08 42.30
C GLN A 26 -41.01 -33.11 43.00
N THR A 27 -40.70 -34.40 42.85
CA THR A 27 -41.18 -35.47 43.72
C THR A 27 -40.08 -35.88 44.70
N TYR A 28 -40.23 -35.45 45.96
CA TYR A 28 -39.39 -35.88 47.07
C TYR A 28 -39.81 -37.26 47.58
N LEU A 29 -38.86 -38.19 47.72
CA LEU A 29 -39.03 -39.44 48.47
C LEU A 29 -38.47 -39.27 49.89
N PRO A 30 -39.07 -39.90 50.92
CA PRO A 30 -38.62 -39.76 52.31
C PRO A 30 -37.28 -40.44 52.56
N ALA A 31 -36.40 -39.74 53.28
CA ALA A 31 -35.09 -40.22 53.69
C ALA A 31 -35.22 -41.34 54.74
N VAL A 32 -34.69 -42.53 54.43
CA VAL A 32 -34.49 -43.62 55.39
C VAL A 32 -33.06 -43.49 55.95
N TYR A 33 -32.92 -43.04 57.18
CA TYR A 33 -31.63 -43.02 57.88
C TYR A 33 -31.33 -44.41 58.46
N LYS A 34 -30.29 -45.07 57.94
CA LYS A 34 -29.64 -46.18 58.66
C LYS A 34 -28.64 -45.59 59.65
N GLN A 35 -28.83 -45.93 60.91
CA GLN A 35 -27.93 -45.60 62.01
C GLN A 35 -26.63 -46.41 61.89
N SER A 36 -25.50 -45.72 61.69
CA SER A 36 -24.19 -46.35 61.65
C SER A 36 -23.56 -46.42 63.05
N THR A 37 -23.07 -47.60 63.39
CA THR A 37 -22.33 -47.97 64.59
C THR A 37 -20.93 -47.36 64.60
N LEU A 38 -20.47 -46.87 65.76
CA LEU A 38 -19.12 -46.32 65.95
C LEU A 38 -18.06 -47.42 65.85
N THR A 39 -17.19 -47.33 64.86
CA THR A 39 -16.01 -48.20 64.67
C THR A 39 -14.79 -47.51 65.30
N PRO A 40 -13.91 -48.22 66.03
CA PRO A 40 -12.79 -47.60 66.74
C PRO A 40 -11.78 -46.94 65.78
N THR A 41 -11.34 -45.75 66.19
CA THR A 41 -10.42 -44.86 65.50
C THR A 41 -9.02 -45.45 65.38
N GLN A 42 -8.51 -45.60 64.15
CA GLN A 42 -7.07 -45.81 63.94
C GLN A 42 -6.35 -44.46 64.03
N THR A 43 -5.30 -44.41 64.86
CA THR A 43 -4.38 -43.27 64.98
C THR A 43 -3.66 -43.05 63.65
N GLN A 44 -3.90 -41.90 63.00
CA GLN A 44 -3.22 -41.52 61.76
C GLN A 44 -1.77 -41.09 62.07
N THR A 45 -0.81 -41.68 61.36
CA THR A 45 0.59 -41.22 61.28
C THR A 45 0.63 -39.83 60.63
N PRO A 46 1.43 -38.86 61.12
CA PRO A 46 1.45 -37.51 60.56
C PRO A 46 1.89 -37.52 59.09
N THR A 47 1.00 -37.06 58.22
CA THR A 47 1.26 -36.85 56.79
C THR A 47 2.22 -35.67 56.62
N ARG A 48 3.33 -35.86 55.89
CA ARG A 48 4.25 -34.77 55.54
C ARG A 48 3.50 -33.69 54.75
N THR A 49 3.53 -32.47 55.26
CA THR A 49 3.02 -31.27 54.58
C THR A 49 3.86 -31.03 53.32
N SER A 50 3.24 -31.02 52.13
CA SER A 50 3.92 -30.63 50.90
C SER A 50 4.15 -29.13 50.89
N THR A 51 5.40 -28.71 50.78
CA THR A 51 5.79 -27.31 50.55
C THR A 51 5.15 -26.81 49.24
N PRO A 52 4.47 -25.66 49.22
CA PRO A 52 3.93 -25.11 47.98
C PRO A 52 5.09 -24.76 47.03
N THR A 53 5.11 -25.40 45.87
CA THR A 53 6.05 -25.08 44.79
C THR A 53 5.66 -23.72 44.20
N VAL A 54 6.57 -22.74 44.28
CA VAL A 54 6.38 -21.42 43.66
C VAL A 54 6.27 -21.63 42.14
N THR A 55 5.11 -21.32 41.56
CA THR A 55 4.93 -21.34 40.10
C THR A 55 5.76 -20.20 39.52
N PRO A 56 6.72 -20.46 38.60
CA PRO A 56 7.45 -19.38 37.96
C PRO A 56 6.47 -18.52 37.16
N THR A 57 6.39 -17.23 37.50
CA THR A 57 5.69 -16.24 36.69
C THR A 57 6.44 -16.15 35.36
N GLN A 58 5.78 -16.47 34.24
CA GLN A 58 6.37 -16.30 32.93
C GLN A 58 6.64 -14.81 32.72
N THR A 59 7.92 -14.45 32.63
CA THR A 59 8.33 -13.13 32.14
C THR A 59 7.75 -12.98 30.73
N PRO A 60 7.01 -11.91 30.42
CA PRO A 60 6.54 -11.70 29.05
C PRO A 60 7.77 -11.66 28.14
N THR A 61 7.88 -12.65 27.26
CA THR A 61 8.85 -12.62 26.17
C THR A 61 8.57 -11.35 25.38
N PRO A 62 9.56 -10.46 25.16
CA PRO A 62 9.34 -9.31 24.29
C PRO A 62 8.85 -9.85 22.95
N THR A 63 7.65 -9.44 22.54
CA THR A 63 7.16 -9.69 21.19
C THR A 63 8.22 -9.13 20.24
N PRO A 64 8.76 -9.93 19.30
CA PRO A 64 9.72 -9.39 18.35
C PRO A 64 9.07 -8.20 17.67
N THR A 65 9.64 -7.01 17.86
CA THR A 65 9.28 -5.84 17.06
C THR A 65 9.72 -6.20 15.65
N LEU A 66 8.74 -6.51 14.79
CA LEU A 66 8.97 -6.78 13.39
C LEU A 66 9.46 -5.46 12.79
N VAL A 67 10.76 -5.32 12.62
CA VAL A 67 11.34 -4.28 11.78
C VAL A 67 10.94 -4.70 10.37
N LEU A 68 9.82 -4.18 9.88
CA LEU A 68 9.42 -4.34 8.49
C LEU A 68 10.55 -3.74 7.64
N GLU A 69 11.29 -4.58 6.94
CA GLU A 69 11.99 -4.11 5.75
C GLU A 69 10.94 -3.41 4.87
N PRO A 70 11.24 -2.25 4.26
CA PRO A 70 10.30 -1.62 3.36
C PRO A 70 9.89 -2.65 2.32
N VAL A 71 8.58 -2.87 2.14
CA VAL A 71 8.10 -3.75 1.08
C VAL A 71 8.47 -3.08 -0.23
N LEU A 72 9.47 -3.65 -0.90
CA LEU A 72 10.03 -3.10 -2.12
C LEU A 72 9.06 -3.36 -3.28
N PHE A 73 8.95 -2.38 -4.16
CA PHE A 73 8.42 -2.60 -5.50
C PHE A 73 9.55 -3.31 -6.30
N PRO A 74 9.38 -4.56 -6.75
CA PRO A 74 10.45 -5.31 -7.39
C PRO A 74 10.99 -4.59 -8.64
N ASN A 75 12.28 -4.25 -8.61
CA ASN A 75 12.96 -3.50 -9.68
C ASN A 75 12.24 -2.18 -10.00
N GLY A 76 11.69 -1.52 -8.99
CA GLY A 76 11.05 -0.21 -9.15
C GLY A 76 12.04 0.92 -9.48
N ASP A 77 13.31 0.71 -9.19
CA ASP A 77 14.46 1.54 -9.57
C ASP A 77 15.05 1.19 -10.95
N PHE A 78 14.49 0.21 -11.66
CA PHE A 78 14.92 -0.21 -13.01
C PHE A 78 16.36 -0.72 -13.17
N GLU A 79 17.17 -0.77 -12.11
CA GLU A 79 18.59 -1.16 -12.16
C GLU A 79 18.85 -2.62 -12.59
N GLN A 80 17.81 -3.44 -12.69
CA GLN A 80 17.87 -4.79 -13.28
C GLN A 80 17.41 -4.80 -14.74
N GLY A 81 17.30 -3.64 -15.39
CA GLY A 81 16.79 -3.46 -16.74
C GLY A 81 15.31 -3.84 -16.87
N PRO A 82 14.84 -4.20 -18.08
CA PRO A 82 13.43 -4.50 -18.34
C PRO A 82 12.94 -5.85 -17.77
N ASN A 83 13.82 -6.66 -17.16
CA ASN A 83 13.58 -8.09 -16.90
C ASN A 83 12.28 -8.48 -16.19
N ILE A 84 11.73 -7.61 -15.34
CA ILE A 84 10.51 -7.86 -14.53
C ILE A 84 9.35 -6.94 -14.91
N TRP A 85 9.57 -6.03 -15.85
CA TRP A 85 8.57 -5.12 -16.36
C TRP A 85 8.12 -5.62 -17.72
N GLU A 86 6.82 -5.54 -17.98
CA GLU A 86 6.31 -5.62 -19.34
C GLU A 86 6.36 -4.22 -19.94
N GLU A 87 6.84 -4.10 -21.17
CA GLU A 87 6.90 -2.84 -21.91
C GLU A 87 6.17 -2.96 -23.25
N SER A 88 5.64 -1.84 -23.73
CA SER A 88 5.07 -1.75 -25.08
C SER A 88 5.11 -0.32 -25.56
N SER A 89 5.57 -0.12 -26.78
CA SER A 89 5.42 1.11 -27.55
C SER A 89 4.68 0.77 -28.85
N SER A 90 3.77 1.65 -29.29
CA SER A 90 3.13 1.52 -30.60
C SER A 90 4.10 1.72 -31.77
N ASN A 91 5.27 2.30 -31.51
CA ASN A 91 6.33 2.58 -32.48
C ASN A 91 7.55 1.65 -32.28
N ASP A 92 7.39 0.55 -31.54
CA ASP A 92 8.42 -0.49 -31.32
C ASP A 92 9.72 0.01 -30.62
N TRP A 93 9.63 1.07 -29.80
CA TRP A 93 10.73 1.53 -28.95
C TRP A 93 10.91 0.69 -27.68
N GLU A 94 12.16 0.57 -27.24
CA GLU A 94 12.51 0.14 -25.88
C GLU A 94 12.26 1.29 -24.91
N LEU A 95 11.64 0.99 -23.76
CA LEU A 95 11.19 2.02 -22.83
C LEU A 95 12.00 2.06 -21.53
N ILE A 96 12.58 0.95 -21.11
CA ILE A 96 13.45 0.89 -19.92
C ILE A 96 14.90 0.89 -20.39
N LEU A 97 15.56 2.03 -20.20
CA LEU A 97 16.80 2.37 -20.89
C LEU A 97 17.92 2.60 -19.89
N GLN A 98 19.10 2.11 -20.26
CA GLN A 98 20.33 2.44 -19.55
C GLN A 98 20.85 3.80 -20.04
N TYR A 99 21.35 4.63 -19.11
CA TYR A 99 21.78 6.00 -19.35
C TYR A 99 22.74 6.12 -20.54
N ASN A 100 23.79 5.31 -20.58
CA ASN A 100 24.81 5.36 -21.63
C ASN A 100 24.34 4.81 -23.01
N TYR A 101 23.10 4.36 -23.14
CA TYR A 101 22.61 3.66 -24.34
C TYR A 101 21.31 4.22 -24.92
N GLY A 102 20.48 4.92 -24.14
CA GLY A 102 19.19 5.40 -24.66
C GLY A 102 18.63 6.68 -24.02
N LEU A 103 19.12 7.12 -22.86
CA LEU A 103 18.60 8.32 -22.21
C LEU A 103 19.34 9.58 -22.66
N PRO A 104 18.69 10.75 -22.68
CA PRO A 104 19.34 12.03 -22.95
C PRO A 104 20.35 12.42 -21.86
N ASP A 105 21.53 12.95 -22.24
CA ASP A 105 22.59 13.38 -21.30
C ASP A 105 22.12 14.47 -20.32
N ASP A 106 21.14 15.29 -20.72
CA ASP A 106 20.59 16.39 -19.92
C ASP A 106 19.42 15.96 -19.01
N ARG A 107 19.00 14.69 -19.10
CA ARG A 107 17.92 14.08 -18.32
C ARG A 107 18.38 12.69 -17.82
N PRO A 108 19.43 12.62 -16.97
CA PRO A 108 19.91 11.35 -16.43
C PRO A 108 18.85 10.69 -15.52
N PRO A 109 18.97 9.38 -15.24
CA PRO A 109 18.19 8.69 -14.22
C PRO A 109 18.10 9.46 -12.90
N TYR A 110 17.02 9.25 -12.14
CA TYR A 110 16.87 9.87 -10.83
C TYR A 110 17.93 9.34 -9.87
N ASP A 111 18.21 8.04 -9.92
CA ASP A 111 19.35 7.39 -9.27
C ASP A 111 19.87 6.26 -10.17
N GLY A 112 21.08 5.76 -9.92
CA GLY A 112 21.63 4.64 -10.67
C GLY A 112 21.91 4.93 -12.15
N ASP A 113 21.77 3.90 -12.99
CA ASP A 113 22.11 3.91 -14.41
C ASP A 113 20.91 3.65 -15.32
N TRP A 114 19.71 3.37 -14.79
CA TRP A 114 18.52 3.02 -15.56
C TRP A 114 17.33 3.91 -15.21
N ALA A 115 16.51 4.22 -16.21
CA ALA A 115 15.20 4.83 -16.01
C ALA A 115 14.26 4.41 -17.14
N ALA A 116 12.96 4.60 -16.94
CA ALA A 116 11.99 4.43 -18.01
C ALA A 116 11.74 5.77 -18.73
N TRP A 117 11.64 5.75 -20.06
CA TRP A 117 11.26 6.87 -20.90
C TRP A 117 10.03 6.47 -21.73
N LEU A 118 8.90 7.13 -21.44
CA LEU A 118 7.63 6.96 -22.14
C LEU A 118 7.29 8.24 -22.92
N GLY A 119 6.49 8.10 -23.97
CA GLY A 119 6.41 9.08 -25.05
C GLY A 119 7.76 9.18 -25.75
N GLY A 120 8.11 10.37 -26.25
CA GLY A 120 9.32 10.53 -27.07
C GLY A 120 9.00 10.88 -28.51
N GLU A 121 8.01 10.20 -29.07
CA GLU A 121 7.56 10.39 -30.45
C GLU A 121 6.11 10.87 -30.53
N THR A 122 5.77 11.48 -31.67
CA THR A 122 4.39 11.81 -32.03
C THR A 122 3.62 10.54 -32.40
N ASP A 123 2.32 10.51 -32.16
CA ASP A 123 1.40 9.39 -32.42
C ASP A 123 1.89 8.10 -31.74
N GLU A 124 2.26 8.24 -30.46
CA GLU A 124 2.82 7.17 -29.65
C GLU A 124 1.93 6.83 -28.46
N ILE A 125 1.66 5.54 -28.29
CA ILE A 125 1.17 4.98 -27.03
C ILE A 125 2.29 4.10 -26.48
N SER A 126 2.83 4.46 -25.32
CA SER A 126 3.83 3.66 -24.63
C SER A 126 3.48 3.44 -23.17
N TRP A 127 3.83 2.26 -22.65
CA TRP A 127 3.55 1.88 -21.27
C TRP A 127 4.53 0.86 -20.72
N ILE A 128 4.70 0.91 -19.39
CA ILE A 128 5.35 -0.13 -18.59
C ILE A 128 4.35 -0.69 -17.58
N GLN A 129 4.42 -1.99 -17.30
CA GLN A 129 3.46 -2.68 -16.44
C GLN A 129 4.11 -3.74 -15.57
N GLN A 130 3.58 -3.91 -14.35
CA GLN A 130 3.90 -5.05 -13.50
C GLN A 130 2.64 -5.53 -12.77
N VAL A 131 2.52 -6.86 -12.62
CA VAL A 131 1.52 -7.48 -11.74
C VAL A 131 2.12 -7.64 -10.35
N ILE A 132 1.58 -6.90 -9.38
CA ILE A 132 2.14 -6.79 -8.04
C ILE A 132 1.04 -6.78 -6.97
N GLN A 133 1.37 -7.28 -5.78
CA GLN A 133 0.46 -7.23 -4.63
C GLN A 133 0.62 -5.89 -3.92
N VAL A 134 -0.47 -5.12 -3.81
CA VAL A 134 -0.45 -3.88 -3.02
C VAL A 134 -0.35 -4.23 -1.53
N PRO A 135 0.63 -3.70 -0.77
CA PRO A 135 0.76 -4.00 0.64
C PRO A 135 -0.41 -3.41 1.46
N PHE A 136 -0.81 -4.09 2.54
CA PHE A 136 -1.88 -3.60 3.42
C PHE A 136 -1.52 -2.29 4.13
N ASP A 137 -0.27 -2.19 4.60
CA ASP A 137 0.18 -1.07 5.44
C ASP A 137 0.86 0.05 4.64
N LEU A 138 1.11 -0.18 3.34
CA LEU A 138 1.80 0.75 2.42
C LEU A 138 0.99 0.94 1.13
N PRO A 139 -0.27 1.43 1.21
CA PRO A 139 -1.18 1.44 0.06
C PRO A 139 -0.92 2.59 -0.93
N TYR A 140 0.11 3.40 -0.73
CA TYR A 140 0.44 4.49 -1.64
C TYR A 140 1.60 4.08 -2.52
N MET A 141 1.46 4.26 -3.83
CA MET A 141 2.57 4.11 -4.77
C MET A 141 3.19 5.47 -5.03
N SER A 142 4.49 5.60 -4.82
CA SER A 142 5.27 6.76 -5.23
C SER A 142 6.16 6.43 -6.40
N TYR A 143 6.46 7.42 -7.23
CA TYR A 143 7.50 7.34 -8.26
C TYR A 143 8.07 8.73 -8.53
N TRP A 144 9.33 8.79 -8.94
CA TRP A 144 9.93 10.01 -9.44
C TRP A 144 9.63 10.14 -10.93
N TYR A 145 9.30 11.35 -11.36
CA TYR A 145 9.00 11.64 -12.75
C TYR A 145 9.59 12.97 -13.20
N TRP A 146 9.87 13.06 -14.51
CA TRP A 146 10.27 14.29 -15.18
C TRP A 146 9.41 14.46 -16.43
N ILE A 147 8.70 15.59 -16.55
CA ILE A 147 7.97 15.98 -17.76
C ILE A 147 8.80 16.98 -18.55
N ASP A 148 8.99 16.70 -19.83
CA ASP A 148 9.49 17.67 -20.80
C ASP A 148 8.67 17.60 -22.09
N SER A 149 7.94 18.67 -22.38
CA SER A 149 6.97 18.73 -23.46
C SER A 149 7.01 20.08 -24.15
N GLU A 150 6.77 20.07 -25.46
CA GLU A 150 6.51 21.25 -26.30
C GLU A 150 5.02 21.49 -26.54
N ASP A 151 4.16 20.60 -26.06
CA ASP A 151 2.74 20.61 -26.36
C ASP A 151 1.89 21.39 -25.34
N ASN A 152 0.66 21.71 -25.73
CA ASN A 152 -0.35 22.32 -24.90
C ASN A 152 -1.13 21.27 -24.09
N CYS A 153 -1.65 21.65 -22.92
CA CYS A 153 -2.43 20.71 -22.13
C CYS A 153 -3.74 20.36 -22.84
N GLY A 154 -4.12 19.08 -22.80
CA GLY A 154 -5.33 18.57 -23.46
C GLY A 154 -5.09 17.62 -24.64
N TYR A 155 -3.82 17.48 -25.05
CA TYR A 155 -3.40 16.63 -26.16
C TYR A 155 -2.71 15.37 -25.63
N ASP A 156 -1.49 15.53 -25.09
CA ASP A 156 -0.71 14.42 -24.56
C ASP A 156 -0.97 14.15 -23.07
N VAL A 157 -1.00 12.88 -22.69
CA VAL A 157 -1.40 12.46 -21.35
C VAL A 157 -0.46 11.41 -20.77
N ALA A 158 -0.29 11.46 -19.45
CA ALA A 158 0.21 10.36 -18.65
C ALA A 158 -0.85 9.86 -17.66
N MET A 159 -0.91 8.53 -17.50
CA MET A 159 -1.86 7.84 -16.67
C MET A 159 -1.19 6.76 -15.82
N VAL A 160 -1.76 6.52 -14.64
CA VAL A 160 -1.57 5.27 -13.90
C VAL A 160 -2.87 4.49 -13.96
N LEU A 161 -2.81 3.26 -14.46
CA LEU A 161 -3.94 2.35 -14.55
C LEU A 161 -3.76 1.19 -13.57
N VAL A 162 -4.85 0.81 -12.89
CA VAL A 162 -4.91 -0.35 -12.02
C VAL A 162 -5.96 -1.31 -12.56
N ASN A 163 -5.53 -2.50 -12.99
CA ASN A 163 -6.38 -3.47 -13.69
C ASN A 163 -7.13 -2.88 -14.91
N GLY A 164 -6.51 -1.92 -15.61
CA GLY A 164 -7.07 -1.25 -16.79
C GLY A 164 -7.98 -0.06 -16.48
N GLU A 165 -8.23 0.26 -15.21
CA GLU A 165 -8.99 1.45 -14.79
C GLU A 165 -8.04 2.58 -14.40
N VAL A 166 -8.36 3.82 -14.79
CA VAL A 166 -7.52 4.99 -14.49
C VAL A 166 -7.56 5.31 -12.99
N ALA A 167 -6.41 5.21 -12.33
CA ALA A 167 -6.21 5.59 -10.93
C ALA A 167 -5.61 7.00 -10.79
N ASP A 168 -4.83 7.44 -11.77
CA ASP A 168 -4.27 8.79 -11.82
C ASP A 168 -4.11 9.28 -13.26
N PHE A 169 -4.16 10.59 -13.45
CA PHE A 169 -4.18 11.24 -14.77
C PHE A 169 -3.56 12.64 -14.69
N TYR A 170 -2.74 13.00 -15.68
CA TYR A 170 -2.21 14.35 -15.85
C TYR A 170 -1.77 14.62 -17.28
N TRP A 171 -1.82 15.89 -17.68
CA TRP A 171 -1.38 16.32 -19.00
C TRP A 171 0.14 16.40 -19.07
N LEU A 172 0.71 15.91 -20.17
CA LEU A 172 2.07 16.19 -20.58
C LEU A 172 2.01 17.44 -21.46
N CYS A 173 2.49 18.56 -20.94
CA CYS A 173 2.41 19.84 -21.63
C CYS A 173 3.39 20.84 -21.03
N VAL A 174 3.68 21.92 -21.77
CA VAL A 174 4.58 23.01 -21.38
C VAL A 174 4.27 23.56 -19.98
N ASP A 175 2.99 23.77 -19.66
CA ASP A 175 2.57 24.32 -18.36
C ASP A 175 2.86 23.37 -17.18
N ASN A 176 3.04 22.08 -17.46
CA ASN A 176 3.32 21.03 -16.47
C ASN A 176 4.77 20.54 -16.49
N ASN A 177 5.65 21.11 -17.33
CA ASN A 177 7.07 20.76 -17.35
C ASN A 177 7.68 20.89 -15.96
N THR A 178 8.38 19.85 -15.51
CA THR A 178 8.86 19.76 -14.13
C THR A 178 10.24 20.40 -13.93
N SER A 179 10.99 20.61 -15.02
CA SER A 179 12.38 21.14 -15.01
C SER A 179 13.34 20.31 -14.14
N GLY A 180 13.07 19.01 -13.99
CA GLY A 180 13.79 18.12 -13.11
C GLY A 180 12.91 16.98 -12.59
N TRP A 181 13.54 16.05 -11.89
CA TRP A 181 12.85 14.99 -11.17
C TRP A 181 12.03 15.55 -10.01
N VAL A 182 10.74 15.25 -9.99
CA VAL A 182 9.84 15.51 -8.88
C VAL A 182 9.05 14.23 -8.59
N GLN A 183 8.59 14.06 -7.36
CA GLN A 183 7.92 12.82 -6.98
C GLN A 183 6.39 12.96 -7.04
N ARG A 184 5.74 11.90 -7.49
CA ARG A 184 4.29 11.72 -7.53
C ARG A 184 3.87 10.61 -6.58
N VAL A 185 2.65 10.70 -6.06
CA VAL A 185 2.05 9.69 -5.18
C VAL A 185 0.63 9.38 -5.63
N VAL A 186 0.33 8.09 -5.77
CA VAL A 186 -0.97 7.56 -6.18
C VAL A 186 -1.56 6.76 -5.02
N ASP A 187 -2.83 7.03 -4.69
CA ASP A 187 -3.55 6.30 -3.65
C ASP A 187 -4.10 4.98 -4.19
N LEU A 188 -3.54 3.85 -3.72
CA LEU A 188 -3.99 2.50 -4.05
C LEU A 188 -4.70 1.82 -2.88
N SER A 189 -5.19 2.56 -1.89
CA SER A 189 -5.82 2.01 -0.68
C SER A 189 -7.01 1.11 -0.96
N ALA A 190 -7.75 1.37 -2.05
CA ALA A 190 -8.84 0.52 -2.49
C ALA A 190 -8.39 -0.90 -2.91
N TYR A 191 -7.11 -1.06 -3.24
CA TYR A 191 -6.50 -2.30 -3.73
C TYR A 191 -5.61 -2.98 -2.69
N ALA A 192 -5.50 -2.44 -1.48
CA ALA A 192 -4.66 -2.97 -0.41
C ALA A 192 -4.90 -4.48 -0.18
N GLY A 193 -3.82 -5.25 -0.22
CA GLY A 193 -3.82 -6.71 -0.08
C GLY A 193 -4.17 -7.49 -1.35
N SER A 194 -4.56 -6.82 -2.43
CA SER A 194 -4.93 -7.45 -3.69
C SER A 194 -3.75 -7.54 -4.65
N LEU A 195 -3.71 -8.61 -5.44
CA LEU A 195 -2.82 -8.70 -6.60
C LEU A 195 -3.46 -7.93 -7.76
N VAL A 196 -2.77 -6.91 -8.27
CA VAL A 196 -3.27 -6.02 -9.32
C VAL A 196 -2.23 -5.83 -10.42
N SER A 197 -2.68 -5.53 -11.63
CA SER A 197 -1.81 -5.00 -12.68
C SER A 197 -1.70 -3.48 -12.52
N ILE A 198 -0.49 -2.96 -12.33
CA ILE A 198 -0.21 -1.53 -12.32
C ILE A 198 0.50 -1.20 -13.62
N GLN A 199 -0.06 -0.26 -14.38
CA GLN A 199 0.50 0.25 -15.63
C GLN A 199 0.72 1.75 -15.52
N ILE A 200 1.91 2.21 -15.89
CA ILE A 200 2.19 3.63 -16.16
C ILE A 200 2.21 3.78 -17.68
N ARG A 201 1.42 4.72 -18.21
CA ARG A 201 1.17 4.85 -19.65
C ARG A 201 1.20 6.29 -20.09
N THR A 202 1.69 6.53 -21.30
CA THR A 202 1.51 7.76 -22.04
C THR A 202 0.70 7.52 -23.31
N GLU A 203 -0.05 8.53 -23.71
CA GLU A 203 -0.65 8.60 -25.05
C GLU A 203 -0.33 9.99 -25.59
N CYS A 204 0.39 10.03 -26.71
CA CYS A 204 0.79 11.25 -27.38
C CYS A 204 0.04 11.37 -28.71
N ASP A 205 -0.37 12.59 -29.05
CA ASP A 205 -0.99 12.90 -30.33
C ASP A 205 0.07 13.10 -31.43
N TRP A 206 -0.35 13.45 -32.65
CA TRP A 206 0.55 13.57 -33.80
C TRP A 206 1.33 14.91 -33.90
N VAL A 207 1.25 15.81 -32.91
CA VAL A 207 1.84 17.16 -32.92
C VAL A 207 2.71 17.41 -31.69
N PHE A 208 3.93 17.92 -31.90
CA PHE A 208 4.91 18.21 -30.83
C PHE A 208 5.27 16.97 -30.01
N TYR A 209 6.33 17.05 -29.22
CA TYR A 209 6.73 15.94 -28.38
C TYR A 209 6.33 16.17 -26.94
N SER A 210 6.12 15.05 -26.25
CA SER A 210 6.00 14.98 -24.80
C SER A 210 6.79 13.79 -24.28
N TYR A 211 7.65 14.05 -23.30
CA TYR A 211 8.47 13.06 -22.63
C TYR A 211 7.98 12.88 -21.20
N LEU A 212 7.90 11.61 -20.78
CA LEU A 212 7.72 11.24 -19.40
C LEU A 212 8.84 10.28 -19.01
N PHE A 213 9.78 10.76 -18.19
CA PHE A 213 10.75 9.90 -17.54
C PHE A 213 10.18 9.42 -16.21
N ILE A 214 10.42 8.16 -15.87
CA ILE A 214 9.97 7.52 -14.63
C ILE A 214 11.15 6.78 -14.00
N ASP A 215 11.27 6.92 -12.68
CA ASP A 215 12.27 6.21 -11.90
C ASP A 215 11.77 5.97 -10.46
N HIS A 216 12.39 5.01 -9.78
CA HIS A 216 12.26 4.76 -8.35
C HIS A 216 10.80 4.63 -7.88
N VAL A 217 10.08 3.71 -8.51
CA VAL A 217 8.73 3.29 -8.13
C VAL A 217 8.80 2.53 -6.80
N ALA A 218 7.99 2.92 -5.82
CA ALA A 218 8.01 2.35 -4.48
C ALA A 218 6.63 2.37 -3.82
N PHE A 219 6.42 1.49 -2.84
CA PHE A 219 5.29 1.60 -1.91
C PHE A 219 5.67 2.45 -0.69
N GLN A 220 4.72 3.24 -0.20
CA GLN A 220 4.90 4.06 0.99
C GLN A 220 3.64 4.07 1.89
N SER A 221 3.83 4.38 3.17
CA SER A 221 2.80 4.30 4.22
C SER A 221 1.83 5.49 4.25
N ASN A 222 2.16 6.57 3.55
CA ASN A 222 1.40 7.81 3.59
C ASN A 222 1.34 8.45 2.20
N HIS A 223 0.39 9.37 2.02
CA HIS A 223 0.17 10.06 0.75
C HIS A 223 1.15 11.21 0.50
N LEU A 224 2.11 11.47 1.40
CA LEU A 224 3.00 12.62 1.27
C LEU A 224 4.15 12.31 0.34
N VAL A 225 4.56 13.33 -0.39
CA VAL A 225 5.81 13.31 -1.14
C VAL A 225 6.97 13.20 -0.13
N SER A 226 7.88 12.28 -0.37
CA SER A 226 9.15 12.17 0.34
C SER A 226 9.97 13.43 0.09
N ASN A 227 10.31 14.14 1.16
CA ASN A 227 11.18 15.32 1.11
C ASN A 227 12.66 14.93 1.14
N LEU A 228 13.02 13.68 0.84
CA LEU A 228 14.42 13.27 0.81
C LEU A 228 15.04 13.84 -0.46
N PRO A 229 15.99 14.78 -0.36
CA PRO A 229 16.71 15.24 -1.54
C PRO A 229 17.53 14.08 -2.10
N HIS A 230 17.59 13.98 -3.43
CA HIS A 230 18.58 13.20 -4.17
C HIS A 230 19.96 13.40 -3.52
N GLU A 231 20.56 12.32 -3.01
CA GLU A 231 21.76 12.40 -2.15
C GLU A 231 23.03 12.84 -2.92
N ASN A 232 22.92 13.20 -4.21
CA ASN A 232 24.04 13.68 -5.03
C ASN A 232 23.92 15.15 -5.48
N ASN A 233 23.40 16.05 -4.64
CA ASN A 233 23.64 17.49 -4.82
C ASN A 233 24.64 17.99 -3.75
N PRO A 234 25.91 18.27 -4.09
CA PRO A 234 26.95 18.61 -3.10
C PRO A 234 26.79 19.99 -2.42
N ASP A 235 25.64 20.68 -2.51
CA ASP A 235 25.54 22.10 -2.14
C ASP A 235 24.42 22.49 -1.14
N LEU A 236 23.93 21.56 -0.30
CA LEU A 236 23.02 21.93 0.79
C LEU A 236 23.55 21.49 2.16
N ASP A 237 24.33 22.39 2.78
CA ASP A 237 24.64 22.40 4.22
C ASP A 237 23.36 22.35 5.04
N THR A 238 23.17 21.24 5.76
CA THR A 238 21.98 20.90 6.55
C THR A 238 21.83 21.72 7.84
N ASN A 239 22.47 22.89 7.96
CA ASN A 239 22.35 23.79 9.10
C ASN A 239 21.42 25.01 8.89
N SER A 240 20.79 25.19 7.72
CA SER A 240 19.98 26.39 7.45
C SER A 240 18.52 26.34 7.95
N LEU A 241 17.91 25.16 8.16
CA LEU A 241 16.48 25.04 8.46
C LEU A 241 16.08 25.07 9.94
N ARG A 242 16.92 25.62 10.85
CA ARG A 242 16.60 25.67 12.29
C ARG A 242 16.49 27.08 12.91
N ARG A 243 16.22 28.13 12.14
CA ARG A 243 16.11 29.49 12.69
C ARG A 243 14.98 30.38 12.16
N GLU A 244 13.77 29.83 11.99
CA GLU A 244 12.61 30.71 11.75
C GLU A 244 11.31 30.26 12.43
N ILE A 245 11.39 29.92 13.72
CA ILE A 245 10.24 30.05 14.64
C ILE A 245 10.79 30.52 15.99
N ILE A 246 10.84 31.84 16.19
CA ILE A 246 10.61 32.60 17.43
C ILE A 246 10.85 34.09 17.09
N HIS A 247 9.80 34.89 17.29
CA HIS A 247 9.68 36.36 17.14
C HIS A 247 9.23 36.91 15.78
N LYS A 248 7.90 36.93 15.60
CA LYS A 248 7.14 38.17 15.42
C LYS A 248 5.78 38.04 16.11
#